data_AF-A0A958EX25-F1
#
_entry.id   AF-A0A958EX25-F1
#
_cell.length_a   1.000
_cell.length_b   1.000
_cell.length_c   1.000
_cell.angle_alpha   90.00
_cell.angle_beta   90.00
_cell.angle_gamma   90.00
#
_symmetry.space_group_name_H-M   'P 1'
#
loop_
_entity.id
_entity.type
_entity.pdbx_description
1 polymer ?
#
loop_
_entity_poly.entity_id
_entity_poly.type
_entity_poly.pdbx_seq_one_letter_code
_entity_poly.pdbx_strand_id
1 'polypeptide(L)' 'MEIPVDLLHKLPKTDLHIHLDGSLRIPTLIDLAKKQGVELPTTEEKALAEIVMSGKKCKNLGEYLRGFDITLS' A
#
# COMPACT_ATOMS: atom_id res chain seq x y z
N MET A 1 -29.96 -0.23 -11.40
CA MET A 1 -29.42 -1.40 -12.13
C MET A 1 -28.26 -1.91 -11.30
N GLU A 2 -28.31 -3.15 -10.82
CA GLU A 2 -27.23 -3.76 -10.05
C GLU A 2 -26.29 -4.53 -10.98
N ILE A 3 -24.98 -4.41 -10.75
CA ILE A 3 -23.96 -5.14 -11.51
C ILE A 3 -23.52 -6.34 -10.67
N PRO A 4 -23.65 -7.59 -11.17
CA PRO A 4 -23.21 -8.78 -10.43
C PRO A 4 -21.69 -8.79 -10.21
N VAL A 5 -21.24 -9.13 -9.00
CA VAL A 5 -19.80 -9.24 -8.67
C VAL A 5 -19.08 -10.24 -9.57
N ASP A 6 -19.74 -11.36 -9.88
CA ASP A 6 -19.18 -12.37 -10.79
C ASP A 6 -18.92 -11.83 -12.19
N LEU A 7 -19.73 -10.87 -12.65
CA LEU A 7 -19.47 -10.18 -13.92
C LEU A 7 -18.22 -9.31 -13.79
N LEU A 8 -18.10 -8.51 -12.72
CA LEU A 8 -16.92 -7.67 -12.46
C LEU A 8 -15.63 -8.50 -12.42
N HIS A 9 -15.67 -9.70 -11.84
CA HIS A 9 -14.52 -10.60 -11.77
C HIS A 9 -14.11 -11.15 -13.14
N LYS A 10 -15.09 -11.48 -14.01
CA LYS A 10 -14.86 -12.02 -15.36
C LYS A 10 -14.29 -11.02 -16.36
N LEU A 11 -14.44 -9.72 -16.13
CA LEU A 11 -13.90 -8.70 -17.04
C LEU A 11 -12.36 -8.73 -17.07
N PRO A 12 -11.72 -8.66 -18.25
CA PRO A 12 -10.27 -8.50 -18.36
C PRO A 12 -9.89 -7.09 -17.89
N LYS A 13 -9.42 -6.97 -16.65
CA LYS A 13 -9.05 -5.70 -16.03
C LYS A 13 -7.59 -5.37 -16.39
N THR A 14 -7.34 -4.12 -16.73
CA THR A 14 -6.00 -3.55 -16.87
C THR A 14 -5.86 -2.39 -15.92
N ASP A 15 -4.64 -2.16 -15.44
CA ASP A 15 -4.27 -0.95 -14.71
C ASP A 15 -3.17 -0.24 -15.50
N LEU A 16 -3.39 1.02 -15.84
CA LEU A 16 -2.47 1.81 -16.64
C LEU A 16 -1.55 2.67 -15.77
N HIS A 17 -1.91 2.88 -14.51
CA HIS A 17 -1.18 3.76 -13.60
C HIS A 17 -1.15 3.15 -12.22
N ILE A 18 -0.17 2.26 -12.02
CA ILE A 18 0.13 1.66 -10.73
C ILE A 18 1.55 1.98 -10.30
N HIS A 19 1.68 2.41 -9.06
CA HIS A 19 2.95 2.57 -8.37
C HIS A 19 3.27 1.28 -7.62
N LEU A 20 4.23 0.51 -8.10
CA LEU A 20 4.60 -0.78 -7.50
C LEU A 20 5.15 -0.59 -6.07
N ASP A 21 5.98 0.43 -5.91
CA ASP A 21 6.54 0.94 -4.64
C ASP A 21 5.47 1.45 -3.66
N GLY A 22 4.27 1.79 -4.15
CA GLY A 22 3.09 2.09 -3.32
C GLY A 22 2.11 0.93 -3.14
N SER A 23 2.37 -0.24 -3.73
CA SER A 23 1.44 -1.39 -3.78
C SER A 23 1.97 -2.64 -3.09
N LEU A 24 2.87 -2.47 -2.11
CA LEU A 24 3.45 -3.57 -1.35
C LEU A 24 2.47 -4.09 -0.29
N ARG A 25 2.44 -5.41 -0.11
CA ARG A 25 1.74 -6.03 1.03
C ARG A 25 2.54 -5.76 2.31
N ILE A 26 1.86 -5.47 3.41
CA ILE A 26 2.49 -5.19 4.71
C ILE A 26 3.42 -6.32 5.19
N PRO A 27 3.04 -7.61 5.13
CA PRO A 27 3.97 -8.70 5.47
C PRO A 27 5.23 -8.69 4.61
N THR A 28 5.08 -8.43 3.30
CA THR A 28 6.22 -8.35 2.37
C THR A 28 7.15 -7.19 2.74
N LEU A 29 6.60 -6.03 3.11
CA LEU A 29 7.37 -4.87 3.54
C LEU A 29 8.23 -5.18 4.77
N ILE A 30 7.64 -5.82 5.78
CA ILE A 30 8.33 -6.24 7.01
C ILE A 30 9.46 -7.23 6.69
N ASP A 31 9.17 -8.24 5.87
CA ASP A 31 10.15 -9.24 5.47
C ASP A 31 11.33 -8.64 4.70
N LEU A 32 11.06 -7.68 3.80
CA LEU A 32 12.10 -6.99 3.03
C LEU A 32 12.94 -6.08 3.91
N ALA A 33 12.31 -5.30 4.78
CA ALA A 33 13.02 -4.42 5.71
C ALA A 33 13.98 -5.22 6.60
N LYS A 34 13.53 -6.36 7.14
CA LYS A 34 14.37 -7.27 7.92
C LYS A 34 15.57 -7.79 7.12
N LYS A 35 15.36 -8.18 5.85
CA LYS A 35 16.43 -8.70 4.98
C LYS A 35 17.45 -7.63 4.58
N GLN A 36 17.00 -6.39 4.46
CA GLN A 36 17.81 -5.26 3.99
C GLN A 36 18.42 -4.45 5.14
N GLY A 37 18.02 -4.71 6.39
CA GLY A 37 18.48 -3.95 7.55
C GLY A 37 17.85 -2.56 7.66
N VAL A 38 16.67 -2.36 7.06
CA VAL A 38 15.91 -1.11 7.15
C VAL A 38 15.13 -1.10 8.47
N GLU A 39 15.27 -0.03 9.25
CA GLU A 39 14.51 0.14 10.49
C GLU A 39 13.07 0.55 10.20
N LEU A 40 12.12 -0.21 10.75
CA LEU A 40 10.70 0.13 10.69
C LEU A 40 10.26 0.70 12.05
N PRO A 41 9.30 1.65 12.05
CA PRO A 41 8.72 2.18 13.29
C PRO A 41 7.98 1.10 14.10
N THR A 42 7.53 0.03 13.43
CA THR A 42 6.91 -1.15 14.05
C THR A 42 6.96 -2.33 13.08
N THR A 43 6.86 -3.54 13.61
CA THR A 43 6.70 -4.80 12.85
C THR A 43 5.34 -5.47 13.06
N GLU A 44 4.44 -4.82 13.82
CA GLU A 44 3.05 -5.26 13.92
C GLU A 44 2.29 -4.78 12.68
N GLU A 45 1.65 -5.70 11.96
CA GLU A 45 1.08 -5.43 10.63
C GLU A 45 0.00 -4.34 10.65
N LYS A 46 -0.88 -4.32 11.66
CA LYS A 46 -1.97 -3.31 11.70
C LYS A 46 -1.41 -1.93 11.97
N ALA A 47 -0.53 -1.79 12.96
CA ALA A 47 0.12 -0.54 13.29
C ALA A 47 0.98 -0.02 12.12
N LEU A 48 1.69 -0.91 11.42
CA LEU A 48 2.45 -0.51 10.24
C LEU A 48 1.54 -0.05 9.10
N ALA A 49 0.41 -0.76 8.88
CA ALA A 49 -0.58 -0.37 7.89
C ALA A 49 -1.14 1.04 8.15
N GLU A 50 -1.44 1.39 9.40
CA GLU A 50 -1.91 2.73 9.78
C GLU A 50 -0.87 3.83 9.52
N ILE A 51 0.43 3.50 9.54
CA ILE A 51 1.52 4.44 9.29
C ILE A 51 1.75 4.64 7.78
N VAL A 52 1.82 3.54 7.01
CA VAL A 52 2.17 3.61 5.59
C VAL A 52 0.98 3.93 4.69
N MET A 53 -0.25 3.66 5.13
CA MET A 53 -1.45 3.92 4.36
C MET A 53 -2.06 5.26 4.74
N SER A 54 -2.24 6.15 3.75
CA SER A 54 -2.86 7.46 3.96
C SER A 54 -4.37 7.41 4.35
N GLY A 55 -4.99 6.23 4.39
CA GLY A 55 -6.39 6.04 4.76
C GLY A 55 -7.39 6.75 3.83
N LYS A 56 -8.61 7.01 4.33
CA LYS A 56 -9.69 7.66 3.56
C LYS A 56 -9.64 9.19 3.58
N LYS A 57 -8.78 9.79 4.42
CA LYS A 57 -8.69 11.25 4.59
C LYS A 57 -7.24 11.68 4.52
N CYS A 58 -6.90 12.38 3.45
CA CYS A 58 -5.61 13.02 3.25
C CYS A 58 -5.86 14.49 2.90
N LYS A 59 -5.14 15.43 3.53
CA LYS A 59 -5.40 16.87 3.33
C LYS A 59 -4.81 17.39 2.02
N ASN A 60 -3.68 16.84 1.60
CA ASN A 60 -2.97 17.23 0.38
C ASN A 60 -2.04 16.11 -0.12
N LEU A 61 -1.44 16.31 -1.30
CA LEU A 61 -0.51 15.35 -1.90
C LEU A 61 0.72 15.08 -1.04
N GLY A 62 1.28 16.10 -0.38
CA GLY A 62 2.48 15.94 0.44
C GLY A 62 2.25 15.02 1.65
N GLU A 63 1.07 15.07 2.26
CA GLU A 63 0.67 14.15 3.33
C GLU A 63 0.51 12.71 2.79
N TYR A 64 -0.08 12.54 1.61
CA TYR A 64 -0.25 11.23 0.97
C TYR A 64 1.08 10.54 0.69
N LEU A 65 2.07 11.30 0.24
CA LEU A 65 3.38 10.78 -0.14
C LEU A 65 4.25 10.32 1.05
N ARG A 66 3.93 10.67 2.29
CA ARG A 66 4.72 10.25 3.47
C ARG A 66 4.80 8.73 3.64
N GLY A 67 3.78 8.00 3.19
CA GLY A 67 3.82 6.53 3.21
C GLY A 67 4.96 5.95 2.38
N PHE A 68 5.42 6.69 1.37
CA PHE A 68 6.52 6.29 0.49
C PHE A 68 7.90 6.52 1.12
N ASP A 69 8.01 7.28 2.21
CA ASP A 69 9.30 7.49 2.90
C ASP A 69 9.91 6.16 3.37
N ILE A 70 9.08 5.17 3.66
CA ILE A 70 9.52 3.82 4.03
C ILE A 70 9.81 2.98 2.78
N THR A 71 8.94 3.01 1.77
CA THR A 71 9.07 2.13 0.60
C THR A 71 10.14 2.58 -0.40
N LEU A 72 10.63 3.82 -0.27
CA LEU A 72 11.72 4.41 -1.05
C LEU A 72 13.00 4.65 -0.22
N SER A 73 13.11 4.03 0.97
CA SER A 73 14.28 4.13 1.86
C SER A 73 15.44 3.20 1.50
#